data_AF-A0A3B9MFE6-F1
#
_entry.id   AF-A0A3B9MFE6-F1
#
_cell.length_a   1.000
_cell.length_b   1.000
_cell.length_c   1.000
_cell.angle_alpha   90.00
_cell.angle_beta   90.00
_cell.angle_gamma   90.00
#
_symmetry.space_group_name_H-M   'P 1'
#
loop_
_entity.id
_entity.type
_entity.pdbx_description
1 polymer ?
#
loop_
_entity_poly.entity_id
_entity_poly.type
_entity_poly.pdbx_seq_one_letter_code
_entity_poly.pdbx_strand_id
1 'polypeptide(L)'
;GYPWLIHRLTYRRTNHKNLHVRGYKEEGTTSTPFDMVVLNDLDRFHLVMDVIERVPKLQSIGAHVLQAMRDKLINHRQYIVTHGDDMPEIRDWKWPY
;
A
#
# COMPACT_ATOMS: atom_id res chain seq x y z
N GLY A 1 7.39 -7.71 8.44
CA GLY A 1 8.41 -7.34 9.45
C GLY A 1 8.60 -5.83 9.47
N TYR A 2 9.43 -5.32 10.38
CA TYR A 2 9.55 -3.87 10.63
C TYR A 2 10.46 -3.15 9.62
N PRO A 3 10.05 -1.98 9.06
CA PRO A 3 10.86 -1.20 8.13
C PRO A 3 12.25 -0.84 8.64
N TRP A 4 12.34 -0.55 9.95
CA TRP A 4 13.56 -0.08 10.58
C TRP A 4 14.72 -1.08 10.50
N LEU A 5 14.42 -2.38 10.49
CA LEU A 5 15.43 -3.42 10.29
C LEU A 5 16.13 -3.25 8.94
N ILE A 6 15.37 -3.04 7.87
CA ILE A 6 15.94 -2.85 6.53
C ILE A 6 16.80 -1.60 6.50
N HIS A 7 16.32 -0.46 7.03
CA HIS A 7 17.10 0.76 7.11
C HIS A 7 18.44 0.56 7.85
N ARG A 8 18.46 -0.22 8.93
CA ARG A 8 19.69 -0.57 9.65
C ARG A 8 20.62 -1.50 8.89
N LEU A 9 20.09 -2.45 8.12
CA LEU A 9 20.91 -3.33 7.31
C LEU A 9 21.53 -2.59 6.12
N THR A 10 20.86 -1.54 5.63
CA THR A 10 21.27 -0.81 4.42
C THR A 10 21.96 0.52 4.69
N TYR A 11 22.07 1.01 5.94
CA TYR A 11 22.51 2.39 6.22
C TYR A 11 23.88 2.80 5.65
N ARG A 12 24.79 1.85 5.37
CA ARG A 12 26.09 2.10 4.71
C ARG A 12 26.15 1.67 3.25
N ARG A 13 25.04 1.21 2.68
CA ARG A 13 24.98 0.78 1.28
C ARG A 13 24.78 1.99 0.39
N THR A 14 25.47 2.02 -0.75
CA THR A 14 25.23 3.01 -1.80
C THR A 14 23.73 3.06 -2.11
N ASN A 15 23.19 4.27 -2.31
CA ASN A 15 21.77 4.53 -2.62
C ASN A 15 20.78 4.36 -1.45
N HIS A 16 21.21 4.08 -0.22
CA HIS A 16 20.28 3.86 0.91
C HIS A 16 19.34 5.04 1.20
N LYS A 17 19.74 6.27 0.86
CA LYS A 17 18.91 7.48 0.98
C LYS A 17 17.63 7.46 0.13
N ASN A 18 17.62 6.64 -0.93
CA ASN A 18 16.48 6.49 -1.85
C ASN A 18 15.65 5.23 -1.54
N LEU A 19 15.96 4.51 -0.45
CA LEU A 19 15.15 3.37 0.00
C LEU A 19 13.98 3.87 0.84
N HIS A 20 12.78 3.61 0.38
CA HIS A 20 11.54 3.85 1.12
C HIS A 20 10.92 2.49 1.45
N VAL A 21 11.09 2.07 2.70
CA VAL A 21 10.68 0.73 3.13
C VAL A 21 9.32 0.82 3.80
N ARG A 22 8.36 0.05 3.28
CA ARG A 22 7.09 -0.23 3.94
C ARG A 22 7.20 -1.57 4.67
N GLY A 23 6.49 -1.68 5.78
CA GLY A 23 6.52 -2.86 6.63
C GLY A 23 5.44 -2.77 7.69
N TYR A 24 5.41 -3.77 8.56
CA TYR A 24 4.45 -3.86 9.64
C TYR A 24 4.59 -2.69 10.61
N LYS A 25 3.46 -2.10 10.99
CA LYS A 25 3.31 -0.93 11.88
C LYS A 25 2.64 -1.26 13.21
N GLU A 26 2.42 -2.54 13.51
CA GLU A 26 1.68 -2.98 14.70
C GLU A 26 0.18 -2.69 14.67
N GLU A 27 -0.33 -2.39 13.48
CA GLU A 27 -1.76 -2.19 13.25
C GLU A 27 -2.39 -3.52 12.83
N GLY A 28 -3.39 -3.95 13.58
CA GLY A 28 -4.07 -5.22 13.32
C GLY A 28 -5.27 -5.45 14.23
N THR A 29 -6.29 -6.07 13.67
CA THR A 29 -7.49 -6.52 14.39
C THR A 29 -8.05 -7.77 13.73
N THR A 30 -9.11 -8.35 14.27
CA THR A 30 -9.86 -9.40 13.56
C THR A 30 -10.57 -8.78 12.37
N SER A 31 -9.96 -8.87 11.18
CA SER A 31 -10.47 -8.32 9.92
C SER A 31 -10.09 -9.22 8.73
N THR A 32 -10.41 -8.78 7.51
CA THR A 32 -10.12 -9.53 6.29
C THR A 32 -8.62 -9.49 5.93
N PRO A 33 -8.10 -10.48 5.18
CA PRO A 33 -6.68 -10.55 4.84
C PRO A 33 -6.13 -9.30 4.15
N PHE A 34 -6.87 -8.72 3.21
CA PHE A 34 -6.44 -7.49 2.56
C PHE A 34 -6.54 -6.27 3.48
N ASP A 35 -7.55 -6.20 4.35
CA ASP A 35 -7.66 -5.11 5.31
C ASP A 35 -6.46 -5.07 6.28
N MET A 36 -5.95 -6.23 6.69
CA MET A 36 -4.73 -6.31 7.50
C MET A 36 -3.50 -5.65 6.84
N VAL A 37 -3.38 -5.71 5.51
CA VAL A 37 -2.30 -5.00 4.81
C VAL A 37 -2.62 -3.54 4.57
N VAL A 38 -3.90 -3.17 4.39
CA VAL A 38 -4.35 -1.78 4.29
C VAL A 38 -4.05 -1.02 5.59
N LEU A 39 -4.33 -1.60 6.76
CA LEU A 39 -4.03 -1.01 8.07
C LEU A 39 -2.53 -0.69 8.27
N ASN A 40 -1.66 -1.40 7.56
CA ASN A 40 -0.21 -1.20 7.63
C ASN A 40 0.35 -0.37 6.48
N ASP A 41 -0.50 0.18 5.60
CA ASP A 41 -0.14 0.82 4.33
C ASP A 41 0.75 -0.07 3.44
N LEU A 42 0.52 -1.39 3.46
CA LEU A 42 1.25 -2.39 2.67
C LEU A 42 0.49 -2.85 1.44
N ASP A 43 -0.75 -2.40 1.27
CA ASP A 43 -1.58 -2.80 0.15
C ASP A 43 -1.17 -2.11 -1.17
N ARG A 44 -1.67 -2.67 -2.26
CA ARG A 44 -1.38 -2.22 -3.62
C ARG A 44 -1.76 -0.75 -3.87
N PHE A 45 -2.77 -0.20 -3.20
CA PHE A 45 -3.19 1.18 -3.41
C PHE A 45 -2.21 2.15 -2.76
N HIS A 46 -1.82 1.92 -1.50
CA HIS A 46 -0.78 2.72 -0.84
C HIS A 46 0.57 2.65 -1.56
N LEU A 47 0.95 1.48 -2.07
CA LEU A 47 2.18 1.35 -2.85
C LEU A 47 2.14 2.15 -4.16
N VAL A 48 1.00 2.20 -4.86
CA VAL A 48 0.84 3.05 -6.05
C VAL A 48 0.94 4.53 -5.68
N MET A 49 0.28 4.95 -4.60
CA MET A 49 0.34 6.33 -4.13
C MET A 49 1.77 6.75 -3.77
N ASP A 50 2.52 5.91 -3.06
CA ASP A 50 3.93 6.15 -2.74
C ASP A 50 4.80 6.37 -3.97
N VAL A 51 4.61 5.57 -5.02
CA VAL A 51 5.39 5.70 -6.25
C VAL A 51 5.12 7.04 -6.92
N ILE A 52 3.85 7.44 -7.01
CA ILE A 52 3.47 8.72 -7.61
C ILE A 52 4.05 9.89 -6.80
N GLU A 53 3.96 9.83 -5.47
CA GLU A 53 4.45 10.89 -4.59
C GLU A 53 5.97 10.98 -4.54
N ARG A 54 6.72 9.92 -4.91
CA ARG A 54 8.18 9.90 -4.79
C ARG A 54 8.92 10.05 -6.10
N VAL A 55 8.27 9.78 -7.22
CA VAL A 55 8.88 9.94 -8.55
C VAL A 55 8.53 11.33 -9.09
N PRO A 56 9.48 12.27 -9.22
CA PRO A 56 9.18 13.66 -9.58
C PRO A 56 8.41 13.81 -10.90
N LYS A 57 8.68 12.93 -11.88
CA LYS A 57 7.99 12.92 -13.17
C LYS A 57 6.52 12.52 -13.08
N LEU A 58 6.13 11.77 -12.05
CA LEU A 58 4.76 11.31 -11.85
C LEU A 58 3.93 12.27 -11.01
N GLN A 59 4.56 13.06 -10.12
CA GLN A 59 3.86 14.02 -9.27
C GLN A 59 3.00 15.02 -10.07
N SER A 60 3.49 15.48 -11.23
CA SER A 60 2.78 16.47 -12.06
C SER A 60 1.58 15.92 -12.83
N ILE A 61 1.53 14.60 -13.05
CA ILE A 61 0.51 13.95 -13.90
C ILE A 61 -0.35 12.93 -13.15
N GLY A 62 0.06 12.52 -11.95
CA GLY A 62 -0.54 11.41 -11.20
C GLY A 62 -1.75 11.78 -10.34
N ALA A 63 -2.19 13.03 -10.34
CA ALA A 63 -3.25 13.52 -9.45
C ALA A 63 -4.56 12.70 -9.57
N HIS A 64 -4.98 12.38 -10.80
CA HIS A 64 -6.17 11.56 -11.03
C HIS A 64 -6.02 10.13 -10.51
N VAL A 65 -4.83 9.54 -10.64
CA VAL A 65 -4.57 8.19 -10.13
C VAL A 65 -4.53 8.18 -8.61
N LEU A 66 -3.93 9.19 -7.98
CA LEU A 66 -3.96 9.35 -6.52
C LEU A 66 -5.39 9.43 -5.99
N GLN A 67 -6.25 10.22 -6.65
CA GLN A 67 -7.66 10.30 -6.28
C GLN A 67 -8.35 8.94 -6.43
N ALA A 68 -8.14 8.25 -7.54
CA ALA A 68 -8.72 6.92 -7.76
C ALA A 68 -8.26 5.90 -6.70
N MET A 69 -6.99 5.94 -6.25
CA MET A 69 -6.51 5.06 -5.18
C MET A 69 -7.16 5.38 -3.83
N ARG A 70 -7.39 6.66 -3.52
CA ARG A 70 -8.12 7.09 -2.32
C ARG A 70 -9.58 6.63 -2.35
N ASP A 71 -10.23 6.77 -3.50
CA ASP A 71 -11.60 6.31 -3.69
C ASP A 71 -11.70 4.79 -3.52
N LYS A 72 -10.69 4.03 -4.00
CA LYS A 72 -10.59 2.58 -3.78
C LYS A 72 -10.47 2.21 -2.30
N LEU A 73 -9.69 2.94 -1.52
CA LEU A 73 -9.59 2.72 -0.07
C LEU A 73 -10.92 3.01 0.66
N ILE A 74 -11.64 4.05 0.24
CA ILE A 74 -12.98 4.35 0.76
C ILE A 74 -13.95 3.20 0.45
N ASN A 75 -13.95 2.74 -0.80
CA ASN A 75 -14.80 1.62 -1.24
C ASN A 75 -14.46 0.32 -0.52
N HIS A 76 -13.16 0.03 -0.32
CA HIS A 76 -12.70 -1.12 0.47
C HIS A 76 -13.28 -1.10 1.87
N ARG A 77 -13.13 0.03 2.59
CA ARG A 77 -13.65 0.18 3.94
C ARG A 77 -15.16 -0.04 4.02
N GLN A 78 -15.91 0.49 3.05
CA GLN A 78 -17.35 0.27 2.99
C GLN A 78 -17.67 -1.20 2.72
N TYR A 79 -16.98 -1.81 1.77
CA TYR A 79 -17.23 -3.18 1.34
C TYR A 79 -17.00 -4.20 2.46
N ILE A 80 -15.89 -4.10 3.19
CA ILE A 80 -15.58 -5.03 4.28
C ILE A 80 -16.59 -4.93 5.43
N VAL A 81 -17.08 -3.72 5.73
CA VAL A 81 -18.08 -3.51 6.78
C VAL A 81 -19.42 -4.10 6.38
N THR A 82 -19.79 -3.98 5.11
CA THR A 82 -21.07 -4.49 4.61
C THR A 82 -21.06 -6.00 4.37
N HIS A 83 -19.96 -6.57 3.88
CA HIS A 83 -19.92 -7.95 3.38
C HIS A 83 -19.06 -8.90 4.22
N GLY A 84 -18.19 -8.38 5.09
CA GLY A 84 -17.28 -9.20 5.91
C GLY A 84 -16.21 -9.96 5.12
N ASP A 85 -15.96 -9.57 3.87
CA ASP A 85 -15.01 -10.20 2.96
C ASP A 85 -14.32 -9.14 2.09
N ASP A 86 -13.19 -9.49 1.48
CA ASP A 86 -12.43 -8.59 0.61
C ASP A 86 -13.16 -8.34 -0.72
N MET A 87 -12.94 -7.17 -1.32
CA MET A 87 -13.54 -6.80 -2.60
C MET A 87 -13.21 -7.84 -3.70
N PRO A 88 -14.13 -8.15 -4.63
CA PRO A 88 -13.88 -9.12 -5.71
C PRO A 88 -12.64 -8.75 -6.54
N GLU A 89 -12.42 -7.47 -6.80
CA GLU A 89 -11.23 -6.99 -7.52
C GLU A 89 -9.90 -7.28 -6.82
N ILE A 90 -9.93 -7.52 -5.50
CA ILE A 90 -8.76 -7.89 -4.71
C ILE A 90 -8.60 -9.41 -4.73
N ARG A 91 -9.68 -10.13 -4.43
CA ARG A 91 -9.72 -11.58 -4.28
C ARG A 91 -9.49 -12.33 -5.59
N ASP A 92 -10.12 -11.86 -6.65
CA ASP A 92 -10.11 -12.51 -7.96
C ASP A 92 -8.98 -12.00 -8.86
N TRP A 93 -8.15 -11.09 -8.35
CA TRP A 93 -7.01 -10.55 -9.08
C TRP A 93 -5.99 -11.66 -9.39
N LYS A 94 -5.55 -11.68 -10.65
CA LYS A 94 -4.50 -12.57 -11.13
C LYS A 94 -3.48 -11.79 -11.92
N TRP A 95 -2.23 -12.23 -11.84
CA TRP A 95 -1.20 -11.79 -12.76
C TRP A 95 -1.52 -12.33 -14.16
N PRO A 96 -1.57 -11.49 -15.22
CA PRO A 96 -2.09 -11.89 -16.53
C PRO A 96 -1.06 -12.60 -17.44
N TYR A 97 0.13 -12.90 -16.92
CA TYR A 97 1.23 -13.51 -17.68
C TYR A 97 1.69 -14.82 -17.04
#